data_AF-A0A1Y0VVZ2-F1
#
_entry.id   AF-A0A1Y0VVZ2-F1
#
_cell.length_a   1.000
_cell.length_b   1.000
_cell.length_c   1.000
_cell.angle_alpha   90.00
_cell.angle_beta   90.00
_cell.angle_gamma   90.00
#
_symmetry.space_group_name_H-M   'P 1'
#
loop_
_entity.id
_entity.type
_entity.pdbx_description
1 polymer ?
#
loop_
_entity_poly.entity_id
_entity_poly.type
_entity_poly.pdbx_seq_one_letter_code
_entity_poly.pdbx_strand_id
1 'polypeptide(L)'
;MDFIKKHQNLILSGCIPACIMLAYFVYRGFAPFGTSSLLTVDMGQQYVAFYEYFRSTLISHPGQFFYSFSNGLGGDMFGTWAYYLFSPANLLLLFFKKESITSGILVITVLKYALAGLTSAIYLQHLAQKIKSPLRELVLLVLLLPIV
;
A
#
# COMPACT_ATOMS: atom_id res chain seq x y z
N MET A 1 22.59 11.23 -15.74
CA MET A 1 22.09 12.11 -14.65
C MET A 1 20.82 12.89 -15.02
N ASP A 2 20.56 13.16 -16.30
CA ASP A 2 19.51 14.10 -16.72
C ASP A 2 18.08 13.61 -16.51
N PHE A 3 17.86 12.29 -16.58
CA PHE A 3 16.55 11.68 -16.29
C PHE A 3 16.10 11.92 -14.85
N ILE A 4 17.00 11.77 -13.88
CA ILE A 4 16.71 11.97 -12.45
C ILE A 4 16.37 13.44 -12.19
N LYS A 5 17.14 14.38 -12.75
CA LYS A 5 16.86 15.81 -12.61
C LYS A 5 15.51 16.20 -13.21
N LYS A 6 15.15 15.61 -14.37
CA LYS A 6 13.86 15.87 -15.04
C LYS A 6 12.65 15.39 -14.23
N HIS A 7 12.78 14.26 -13.53
CA HIS A 7 11.69 13.66 -12.76
C HIS A 7 11.86 13.79 -11.24
N GLN A 8 12.75 14.68 -10.78
CA GLN A 8 13.13 14.83 -9.38
C GLN A 8 11.91 15.07 -8.47
N ASN A 9 10.99 15.94 -8.89
CA ASN A 9 9.79 16.24 -8.10
C ASN A 9 8.92 15.00 -7.90
N LEU A 10 8.75 14.16 -8.93
CA LEU A 10 7.96 12.93 -8.85
C LEU A 10 8.63 11.89 -7.96
N ILE A 11 9.95 11.73 -8.10
CA ILE A 11 10.74 10.81 -7.27
C ILE A 11 10.64 11.24 -5.80
N LEU A 12 10.85 12.52 -5.50
CA LEU A 12 10.75 13.05 -4.14
C LEU A 12 9.34 12.88 -3.55
N SER A 13 8.29 13.13 -4.33
CA SER A 13 6.92 12.98 -3.87
C SER A 13 6.56 11.54 -3.49
N GLY A 14 7.16 10.53 -4.13
CA GLY A 14 7.01 9.13 -3.70
C GLY A 14 7.95 8.75 -2.54
N CYS A 15 9.22 9.16 -2.61
CA CYS A 15 10.23 8.77 -1.63
C CYS A 15 10.00 9.41 -0.26
N ILE A 16 9.56 10.67 -0.18
CA ILE A 16 9.41 11.38 1.11
C ILE A 16 8.36 10.68 2.00
N PRO A 17 7.11 10.42 1.56
CA PRO A 17 6.13 9.70 2.38
C PRO A 17 6.59 8.30 2.76
N ALA A 18 7.23 7.59 1.84
CA ALA A 18 7.75 6.24 2.09
C ALA A 18 8.82 6.26 3.19
N CYS A 19 9.79 7.17 3.11
CA CYS A 19 10.86 7.32 4.09
C CYS A 19 10.31 7.75 5.46
N ILE A 20 9.37 8.69 5.51
CA ILE A 20 8.74 9.12 6.77
C ILE A 20 8.04 7.94 7.45
N MET A 21 7.22 7.20 6.70
CA MET A 21 6.49 6.06 7.26
C MET A 21 7.42 4.90 7.65
N LEU A 22 8.45 4.63 6.86
CA LEU A 22 9.46 3.63 7.21
C LEU A 22 10.21 4.02 8.48
N ALA A 23 10.67 5.27 8.60
CA ALA A 23 11.35 5.77 9.79
C ALA A 23 10.45 5.66 11.02
N TYR A 24 9.16 5.98 10.89
CA TYR A 24 8.19 5.79 11.95
C TYR A 24 8.04 4.31 12.36
N PHE A 25 7.93 3.39 11.40
CA PHE A 25 7.81 1.96 11.72
C PHE A 25 9.08 1.40 12.38
N VAL A 26 10.26 1.87 11.97
CA VAL A 26 11.53 1.55 12.64
C VAL A 26 11.53 2.08 14.07
N TYR A 27 11.15 3.35 14.28
CA TYR A 27 11.05 3.95 15.61
C TYR A 27 10.08 3.20 16.53
N ARG A 28 8.95 2.73 15.99
CA ARG A 28 7.96 1.91 16.71
C ARG A 28 8.39 0.45 16.90
N GLY A 29 9.53 0.04 16.34
CA GLY A 29 10.04 -1.33 16.45
C GLY A 29 9.13 -2.36 15.80
N PHE A 30 8.48 -2.03 14.68
CA PHE A 30 7.63 -2.98 13.97
C PHE A 30 8.45 -4.03 13.22
N ALA A 31 8.03 -5.29 13.27
CA ALA A 31 8.66 -6.39 12.53
C ALA A 31 8.86 -5.99 11.04
N PRO A 32 10.09 -6.13 10.50
CA PRO A 32 11.22 -6.91 11.03
C PRO A 32 12.17 -6.16 11.99
N PHE A 33 11.95 -4.88 12.28
CA PHE A 33 12.89 -4.02 13.01
C PHE A 33 12.82 -4.15 14.54
N GLY A 34 11.81 -4.83 15.06
CA GLY A 34 11.63 -5.08 16.49
C GLY A 34 10.53 -6.10 16.77
N THR A 35 10.09 -6.16 18.02
CA THR A 35 9.09 -7.13 18.51
C THR A 35 7.64 -6.65 18.39
N SER A 36 7.44 -5.37 18.07
CA SER A 36 6.11 -4.80 17.86
C SER A 36 5.59 -5.12 16.46
N SER A 37 4.30 -4.90 16.23
CA SER A 37 3.65 -5.29 14.99
C SER A 37 2.69 -4.22 14.47
N LEU A 38 2.63 -4.07 13.15
CA LEU A 38 1.63 -3.25 12.45
C LEU A 38 0.21 -3.85 12.56
N LEU A 39 0.11 -5.08 13.04
CA LEU A 39 -1.11 -5.87 13.11
C LEU A 39 -2.02 -5.45 14.27
N THR A 40 -2.52 -4.22 14.23
CA THR A 40 -3.44 -3.68 15.23
C THR A 40 -4.90 -3.94 14.85
N VAL A 41 -5.71 -4.30 15.85
CA VAL A 41 -7.18 -4.47 15.72
C VAL A 41 -7.51 -5.33 14.49
N ASP A 42 -8.17 -4.78 13.47
CA ASP A 42 -8.63 -5.50 12.29
C ASP A 42 -7.48 -6.12 11.50
N MET A 43 -6.34 -5.42 11.42
CA MET A 43 -5.20 -5.91 10.66
C MET A 43 -4.68 -7.23 11.24
N GLY A 44 -4.64 -7.33 12.58
CA GLY A 44 -4.21 -8.54 13.27
C GLY A 44 -5.29 -9.61 13.38
N GLN A 45 -6.54 -9.23 13.61
CA GLN A 45 -7.62 -10.20 13.86
C GLN A 45 -8.17 -10.81 12.56
N GLN A 46 -8.14 -10.08 11.44
CA GLN A 46 -8.84 -10.50 10.21
C GLN A 46 -7.93 -10.45 8.97
N TYR A 47 -7.26 -9.33 8.71
CA TYR A 47 -6.57 -9.14 7.43
C TYR A 47 -5.35 -10.05 7.27
N VAL A 48 -4.63 -10.37 8.35
CA VAL A 48 -3.51 -11.32 8.28
C VAL A 48 -3.96 -12.67 7.75
N ALA A 49 -5.10 -13.18 8.24
CA ALA A 49 -5.65 -14.43 7.75
C ALA A 49 -5.99 -14.35 6.25
N PHE A 50 -6.50 -13.22 5.77
CA PHE A 50 -6.74 -13.00 4.35
C PHE A 50 -5.45 -12.97 3.53
N TYR A 51 -4.39 -12.35 4.02
CA TYR A 51 -3.09 -12.30 3.35
C TYR A 51 -2.37 -13.65 3.34
N GLU A 52 -2.48 -14.42 4.42
CA GLU A 52 -2.03 -15.82 4.45
C GLU A 52 -2.82 -16.69 3.48
N TYR A 53 -4.15 -16.51 3.43
CA TYR A 53 -5.03 -17.20 2.50
C TYR A 53 -4.69 -16.86 1.04
N PHE A 54 -4.48 -15.58 0.72
CA PHE A 54 -4.03 -15.11 -0.59
C PHE A 54 -2.75 -15.85 -1.03
N ARG A 55 -1.76 -15.86 -0.14
CA ARG A 55 -0.47 -16.51 -0.40
C ARG A 55 -0.62 -18.03 -0.57
N SER A 56 -1.34 -18.69 0.33
CA SER A 56 -1.57 -20.14 0.28
C SER A 56 -2.30 -20.54 -1.00
N THR A 57 -3.32 -19.77 -1.39
CA THR A 57 -4.10 -20.01 -2.61
C THR A 57 -3.21 -19.96 -3.84
N LEU A 58 -2.37 -18.92 -3.97
CA LEU A 58 -1.54 -18.75 -5.17
C LEU A 58 -0.34 -19.68 -5.23
N ILE A 59 0.23 -20.10 -4.09
CA ILE A 59 1.45 -20.93 -4.06
C ILE A 59 1.14 -22.43 -3.95
N SER A 60 0.14 -22.81 -3.16
CA SER A 60 -0.03 -24.19 -2.70
C SER A 60 -1.41 -24.77 -3.00
N HIS A 61 -2.47 -23.94 -3.00
CA HIS A 61 -3.85 -24.41 -3.06
C HIS A 61 -4.71 -23.57 -4.03
N PRO A 62 -4.43 -23.56 -5.34
CA PRO A 62 -5.14 -22.72 -6.31
C PRO A 62 -6.64 -23.04 -6.38
N GLY A 63 -7.03 -24.28 -6.07
CA GLY A 63 -8.44 -24.69 -6.02
C GLY A 63 -9.27 -23.97 -4.96
N GLN A 64 -8.65 -23.29 -3.99
CA GLN A 64 -9.36 -22.53 -2.97
C GLN A 64 -9.87 -21.17 -3.49
N PHE A 65 -9.39 -20.69 -4.64
CA PHE A 65 -9.61 -19.32 -5.11
C PHE A 65 -11.06 -18.83 -5.01
N PHE A 66 -12.03 -19.62 -5.47
CA PHE A 66 -13.45 -19.24 -5.43
C PHE A 66 -14.19 -19.74 -4.18
N TYR A 67 -13.71 -20.82 -3.55
CA TYR A 67 -14.38 -21.42 -2.40
C TYR A 67 -13.36 -21.98 -1.42
N SER A 68 -13.52 -21.66 -0.14
CA SER A 68 -12.63 -22.17 0.90
C SER A 68 -13.41 -22.86 2.01
N PHE A 69 -13.02 -24.10 2.31
CA PHE A 69 -13.48 -24.84 3.50
C PHE A 69 -12.98 -24.24 4.81
N SER A 70 -11.96 -23.38 4.78
CA SER A 70 -11.47 -22.69 5.97
C SER A 70 -12.25 -21.40 6.29
N ASN A 71 -13.26 -21.07 5.49
CA ASN A 71 -14.17 -19.95 5.75
C ASN A 71 -15.39 -20.44 6.55
N GLY A 72 -15.27 -20.58 7.87
CA GLY A 72 -16.32 -21.13 8.73
C GLY A 72 -16.58 -22.62 8.45
N LEU A 73 -17.78 -22.97 7.99
CA LEU A 73 -18.12 -24.33 7.51
C LEU A 73 -17.84 -24.53 6.01
N GLY A 74 -17.22 -23.54 5.38
CA GLY A 74 -17.02 -23.46 3.94
C GLY A 74 -17.88 -22.37 3.31
N GLY A 75 -17.29 -21.57 2.43
CA GLY A 75 -17.99 -20.45 1.81
C GLY A 75 -17.31 -19.92 0.56
N ASP A 76 -18.09 -19.12 -0.20
CA ASP A 76 -17.57 -18.33 -1.32
C ASP A 76 -16.49 -17.37 -0.84
N MET A 77 -15.46 -17.20 -1.69
CA MET A 77 -14.32 -16.32 -1.42
C MET A 77 -14.21 -15.19 -2.44
N PHE A 78 -15.04 -15.17 -3.49
CA PHE A 78 -14.93 -14.19 -4.55
C PHE A 78 -15.18 -12.76 -4.02
N GLY A 79 -16.16 -12.59 -3.14
CA GLY A 79 -16.39 -11.32 -2.46
C GLY A 79 -15.18 -10.85 -1.63
N THR A 80 -14.55 -11.76 -0.90
CA THR A 80 -13.33 -11.47 -0.12
C THR A 80 -12.16 -11.08 -1.03
N TRP A 81 -12.00 -11.76 -2.16
CA TRP A 81 -10.97 -11.42 -3.14
C TRP A 81 -11.14 -10.01 -3.69
N ALA A 82 -12.36 -9.68 -4.12
CA ALA A 82 -12.70 -8.39 -4.69
C ALA A 82 -12.48 -7.24 -3.69
N TYR A 83 -12.90 -7.44 -2.44
CA TYR A 83 -12.85 -6.38 -1.44
C TYR A 83 -11.47 -6.22 -0.80
N TYR A 84 -10.73 -7.31 -0.53
CA TYR A 84 -9.52 -7.26 0.28
C TYR A 84 -8.22 -7.59 -0.48
N LEU A 85 -8.27 -8.42 -1.53
CA LEU A 85 -7.08 -9.11 -2.02
C LEU A 85 -6.62 -8.76 -3.44
N PHE A 86 -7.47 -8.20 -4.29
CA PHE A 86 -7.10 -7.86 -5.69
C PHE A 86 -6.15 -6.67 -5.87
N SER A 87 -5.64 -6.07 -4.79
CA SER A 87 -4.57 -5.09 -4.93
C SER A 87 -3.31 -5.76 -5.51
N PRO A 88 -2.76 -5.28 -6.65
CA PRO A 88 -1.57 -5.90 -7.26
C PRO A 88 -0.33 -5.82 -6.35
N ALA A 89 -0.29 -4.87 -5.40
CA ALA A 89 0.76 -4.79 -4.41
C ALA A 89 0.83 -6.05 -3.52
N ASN A 90 -0.30 -6.76 -3.33
CA ASN A 90 -0.35 -7.98 -2.54
C ASN A 90 0.50 -9.12 -3.13
N LEU A 91 0.81 -9.08 -4.44
CA LEU A 91 1.73 -10.06 -5.06
C LEU A 91 3.10 -10.07 -4.40
N LEU A 92 3.52 -8.97 -3.76
CA LEU A 92 4.77 -8.95 -3.00
C LEU A 92 4.77 -9.93 -1.82
N LEU A 93 3.60 -10.28 -1.27
CA LEU A 93 3.48 -11.28 -0.19
C LEU A 93 3.98 -12.66 -0.60
N LEU A 94 4.02 -12.96 -1.90
CA LEU A 94 4.50 -14.26 -2.40
C LEU A 94 6.00 -14.46 -2.12
N PHE A 95 6.77 -13.38 -1.97
CA PHE A 95 8.21 -13.44 -1.64
C PHE A 95 8.47 -13.64 -0.15
N PHE A 96 7.46 -13.49 0.71
CA PHE A 96 7.60 -13.67 2.16
C PHE A 96 7.16 -15.07 2.56
N LYS A 97 7.77 -15.65 3.59
CA LYS A 97 7.27 -16.87 4.23
C LYS A 97 6.11 -16.53 5.17
N LYS A 98 5.30 -17.52 5.53
CA LYS A 98 4.15 -17.36 6.42
C LYS A 98 4.56 -16.70 7.75
N GLU A 99 5.67 -17.12 8.32
CA GLU A 99 6.20 -16.61 9.59
C GLU A 99 6.64 -15.14 9.51
N SER A 100 6.95 -14.67 8.30
CA SER A 100 7.39 -13.30 8.00
C SER A 100 6.33 -12.46 7.30
N ILE A 101 5.07 -12.91 7.27
CA ILE A 101 4.01 -12.24 6.50
C ILE A 101 3.77 -10.81 6.98
N THR A 102 3.93 -10.55 8.27
CA THR A 102 3.87 -9.21 8.88
C THR A 102 4.89 -8.25 8.25
N SER A 103 6.12 -8.72 8.00
CA SER A 103 7.14 -7.92 7.32
C SER A 103 6.75 -7.61 5.88
N GLY A 104 6.12 -8.56 5.19
CA GLY A 104 5.57 -8.34 3.85
C GLY A 104 4.45 -7.30 3.83
N ILE A 105 3.55 -7.34 4.81
CA ILE A 105 2.48 -6.35 4.98
C ILE A 105 3.07 -4.96 5.22
N LEU A 106 4.13 -4.84 6.03
CA LEU A 106 4.85 -3.59 6.24
C LEU A 106 5.43 -3.05 4.92
N VAL A 107 6.12 -3.89 4.15
CA VAL A 107 6.70 -3.50 2.85
C VAL A 107 5.62 -3.01 1.89
N ILE A 108 4.50 -3.71 1.81
CA ILE A 108 3.35 -3.28 0.98
C ILE A 108 2.78 -1.96 1.46
N THR A 109 2.68 -1.77 2.77
CA THR A 109 2.20 -0.52 3.36
C THR A 109 3.09 0.65 2.96
N VAL A 110 4.41 0.52 3.09
CA VAL A 110 5.38 1.55 2.68
C VAL A 110 5.30 1.82 1.17
N LEU A 111 5.18 0.76 0.35
CA LEU A 111 4.99 0.91 -1.10
C LEU A 111 3.72 1.68 -1.44
N LYS A 112 2.61 1.41 -0.74
CA LYS A 112 1.35 2.14 -0.94
C LYS A 112 1.50 3.63 -0.63
N TYR A 113 2.23 4.00 0.43
CA TYR A 113 2.56 5.41 0.70
C TYR A 113 3.41 6.04 -0.41
N ALA A 114 4.40 5.31 -0.93
CA ALA A 114 5.23 5.77 -2.04
C ALA A 114 4.39 6.04 -3.30
N LEU A 115 3.52 5.09 -3.65
CA LEU A 115 2.64 5.19 -4.81
C LEU A 115 1.62 6.31 -4.64
N ALA A 116 1.04 6.50 -3.45
CA ALA A 116 0.11 7.58 -3.18
C ALA A 116 0.76 8.96 -3.36
N GLY A 117 2.00 9.13 -2.86
CA GLY A 117 2.76 10.37 -3.05
C GLY A 117 3.09 10.62 -4.53
N LEU A 118 3.53 9.59 -5.25
CA LEU A 118 3.83 9.66 -6.68
C LEU A 118 2.60 10.02 -7.52
N THR A 119 1.47 9.33 -7.33
CA THR A 119 0.26 9.54 -8.12
C THR A 119 -0.38 10.90 -7.82
N SER A 120 -0.34 11.35 -6.56
CA SER A 120 -0.75 12.71 -6.19
C SER A 120 0.08 13.76 -6.93
N ALA A 121 1.41 13.60 -6.98
CA ALA A 121 2.27 14.53 -7.70
C ALA A 121 2.03 14.52 -9.22
N ILE A 122 1.80 13.34 -9.82
CA ILE A 122 1.43 13.22 -11.24
C ILE A 122 0.13 14.00 -11.50
N TYR A 123 -0.88 13.81 -10.64
CA TYR A 123 -2.16 14.50 -10.76
C TYR A 123 -2.02 16.02 -10.63
N LEU A 124 -1.29 16.50 -9.62
CA LEU A 124 -1.05 17.93 -9.41
C LEU A 124 -0.26 18.57 -10.56
N GLN A 125 0.73 17.88 -11.11
CA GLN A 125 1.47 18.35 -12.28
C GLN A 125 0.55 18.46 -13.51
N HIS A 126 -0.30 17.46 -13.73
CA HIS A 126 -1.27 17.48 -14.82
C HIS A 126 -2.28 18.63 -14.66
N LEU A 127 -2.78 18.84 -13.44
CA LEU A 127 -3.69 19.94 -13.13
C LEU A 127 -3.04 21.31 -13.34
N ALA A 128 -1.80 21.49 -12.86
CA ALA A 128 -1.05 22.73 -13.01
C ALA A 128 -0.75 23.07 -14.48
N GLN A 129 -0.56 22.07 -15.36
CA GLN A 129 -0.41 22.30 -16.80
C GLN A 129 -1.71 22.72 -17.48
N LYS A 130 -2.86 22.24 -16.99
CA LYS A 130 -4.18 22.56 -17.52
C LYS A 130 -4.65 23.96 -17.12
N ILE A 131 -4.31 24.39 -15.90
CA ILE A 131 -4.61 25.73 -15.39
C ILE A 131 -3.50 26.71 -15.87
N LYS A 132 -3.58 27.16 -17.14
CA LYS A 132 -2.67 28.17 -17.71
C LYS A 132 -3.04 29.63 -17.35
N SER A 133 -4.09 29.86 -16.56
CA SER A 133 -4.55 31.21 -16.19
C SER A 133 -3.84 31.73 -14.92
N PRO A 134 -3.83 33.05 -14.66
CA PRO A 134 -3.24 33.65 -13.44
C PRO A 134 -3.83 33.13 -12.12
N LEU A 135 -4.89 32.31 -12.16
CA LEU A 135 -5.49 31.64 -11.00
C LEU A 135 -4.78 30.33 -10.61
N ARG A 136 -3.72 29.92 -11.32
CA ARG A 136 -2.98 28.67 -11.03
C ARG A 136 -2.44 28.63 -9.61
N GLU A 137 -1.86 29.73 -9.12
CA GLU A 137 -1.35 29.80 -7.74
C GLU A 137 -2.50 29.74 -6.73
N LEU A 138 -3.61 30.41 -7.00
CA LEU A 138 -4.79 30.40 -6.13
C LEU A 138 -5.41 28.99 -6.01
N VAL A 139 -5.55 28.26 -7.12
CA VAL A 139 -6.13 26.90 -7.11
C VAL A 139 -5.20 25.90 -6.42
N LEU A 140 -3.88 26.00 -6.64
CA LEU A 140 -2.90 25.15 -5.94
C LEU A 140 -2.88 25.46 -4.43
N LEU A 141 -3.00 26.73 -4.04
CA LEU A 141 -3.03 27.13 -2.63
C LEU A 141 -4.32 26.66 -1.94
N VAL A 142 -5.46 26.71 -2.62
CA VAL A 142 -6.75 26.19 -2.12
C VAL A 142 -6.76 24.67 -1.98
N LEU A 143 -6.12 23.93 -2.90
CA LEU A 143 -6.00 22.46 -2.81
C LEU A 143 -5.01 21.99 -1.75
N LEU A 144 -4.01 22.83 -1.42
CA LEU A 144 -3.02 22.54 -0.37
C LEU A 144 -3.49 22.98 1.03
N LEU A 145 -4.52 23.85 1.10
CA LEU A 145 -5.19 24.13 2.35
C LEU A 145 -6.06 22.92 2.70
N PRO A 146 -5.84 22.26 3.85
CA PRO A 146 -6.74 21.22 4.31
C PRO A 146 -8.10 21.89 4.53
N ILE A 147 -9.07 21.54 3.71
CA ILE A 147 -10.47 21.80 4.04
C ILE A 147 -10.73 20.93 5.27
N VAL A 148 -10.94 21.63 6.39
CA VAL A 148 -11.23 21.13 7.74
C VAL A 148 -12.13 19.92 7.73
#